data_AF-A0A0G1EX52-F1
#
_entry.id   AF-A0A0G1EX52-F1
#
_cell.length_a   1.000
_cell.length_b   1.000
_cell.length_c   1.000
_cell.angle_alpha   90.00
_cell.angle_beta   90.00
_cell.angle_gamma   90.00
#
_symmetry.space_group_name_H-M   'P 1'
#
loop_
_entity.id
_entity.type
_entity.pdbx_description
1 polymer ?
#
loop_
_entity_poly.entity_id
_entity_poly.type
_entity_poly.pdbx_seq_one_letter_code
_entity_poly.pdbx_strand_id
1 'polypeptide(L)'
;MPEKTSEKILKYIKNKGQATGNELARYLAITPRAVRKQLNSLLRDDKLYKIGKPPKVFYLITSNRKQTDTVHIEPTLKKLIDENFLIITPAGEREKGLQGFIYWCNKQNLPIKKTALEYEKTLKKYAPYKKDGLIDGMYKIKHTFGEVFINKVFYMDFYSIERFGKTKLGQLLLYAKQSQNRVLIKELIDQIKPQVFSLMERFKIDAVGYVPPTVKREVQLMRELEQQLNLPLPIINLVKVKTPVAVPQKTLNKLSDRVENAKSTIIVNDTKKYKTVLLIDDALGSGATLNEIAQKIKNQKVADTVIGLAITGSFSGFEVISEV
;
A
#
# COMPACT_ATOMS: atom_id res chain seq x y z
N MET A 1 -13.86 -23.96 46.33
CA MET A 1 -14.81 -23.31 45.40
C MET A 1 -14.70 -23.99 44.04
N PRO A 2 -15.81 -24.21 43.31
CA PRO A 2 -15.76 -24.81 41.97
C PRO A 2 -15.01 -23.90 40.98
N GLU A 3 -14.09 -24.47 40.22
CA GLU A 3 -13.28 -23.78 39.21
C GLU A 3 -14.18 -23.12 38.15
N LYS A 4 -13.96 -21.83 37.88
CA LYS A 4 -14.80 -21.05 36.95
C LYS A 4 -14.56 -21.52 35.52
N THR A 5 -15.59 -21.44 34.66
CA THR A 5 -15.49 -21.80 33.24
C THR A 5 -14.38 -21.02 32.51
N SER A 6 -14.16 -19.76 32.88
CA SER A 6 -13.09 -18.93 32.32
C SER A 6 -11.69 -19.44 32.67
N GLU A 7 -11.48 -19.95 33.89
CA GLU A 7 -10.23 -20.56 34.34
C GLU A 7 -9.96 -21.86 33.59
N LYS A 8 -10.99 -22.69 33.38
CA LYS A 8 -10.89 -23.93 32.59
C LYS A 8 -10.50 -23.66 31.13
N ILE A 9 -11.04 -22.59 30.52
CA ILE A 9 -10.67 -22.16 29.17
C ILE A 9 -9.19 -21.77 29.12
N LEU A 10 -8.74 -20.94 30.06
CA LEU A 10 -7.34 -20.49 30.12
C LEU A 10 -6.39 -21.67 30.33
N LYS A 11 -6.72 -22.60 31.23
CA LYS A 11 -5.92 -23.81 31.48
C LYS A 11 -5.84 -24.71 30.24
N TYR A 12 -6.96 -24.91 29.54
CA TYR A 12 -7.00 -25.70 28.31
C TYR A 12 -6.11 -25.08 27.22
N ILE A 13 -6.23 -23.77 26.98
CA ILE A 13 -5.40 -23.06 25.99
C ILE A 13 -3.93 -23.06 26.41
N LYS A 14 -3.62 -22.92 27.71
CA LYS A 14 -2.24 -22.95 28.22
C LYS A 14 -1.56 -24.29 27.92
N ASN A 15 -2.29 -25.39 28.07
CA ASN A 15 -1.76 -26.73 27.84
C ASN A 15 -1.66 -27.07 26.35
N LYS A 16 -2.65 -26.65 25.54
CA LYS A 16 -2.71 -26.99 24.10
C LYS A 16 -2.05 -25.95 23.19
N GLY A 17 -1.66 -24.80 23.73
CA GLY A 17 -1.17 -23.63 23.01
C GLY A 17 -2.28 -22.79 22.37
N GLN A 18 -3.33 -23.42 21.81
CA GLN A 18 -4.46 -22.74 21.17
C GLN A 18 -5.75 -23.57 21.23
N ALA A 19 -6.90 -22.92 21.03
CA ALA A 19 -8.18 -23.61 20.88
C ALA A 19 -9.15 -22.87 19.97
N THR A 20 -10.05 -23.59 19.32
CA THR A 20 -11.23 -23.03 18.63
C THR A 20 -12.44 -23.00 19.55
N GLY A 21 -13.44 -22.18 19.22
CA GLY A 21 -14.70 -22.15 19.98
C GLY A 21 -15.41 -23.51 20.03
N ASN A 22 -15.33 -24.29 18.95
CA ASN A 22 -15.93 -25.63 18.87
C ASN A 22 -15.20 -26.66 19.72
N GLU A 23 -13.86 -26.58 19.81
CA GLU A 23 -13.08 -27.44 20.70
C GLU A 23 -13.38 -27.15 22.16
N LEU A 24 -13.49 -25.87 22.53
CA LEU A 24 -13.84 -25.45 23.90
C LEU A 24 -15.27 -25.87 24.26
N ALA A 25 -16.24 -25.77 23.33
CA ALA A 25 -17.60 -26.23 23.54
C ALA A 25 -17.66 -27.73 23.84
N ARG A 26 -16.91 -28.53 23.07
CA ARG A 26 -16.78 -29.98 23.28
C ARG A 26 -16.10 -30.30 24.60
N TYR A 27 -14.97 -29.66 24.90
CA TYR A 27 -14.19 -29.91 26.11
C TYR A 27 -14.96 -29.57 27.39
N LEU A 28 -15.68 -28.45 27.39
CA LEU A 28 -16.41 -27.98 28.56
C LEU A 28 -17.83 -28.57 28.67
N ALA A 29 -18.27 -29.33 27.65
CA ALA A 29 -19.64 -29.84 27.52
C ALA A 29 -20.71 -28.74 27.69
N ILE A 30 -20.48 -27.56 27.12
CA ILE A 30 -21.43 -26.43 27.14
C ILE A 30 -21.73 -25.94 25.73
N THR A 31 -22.83 -25.19 25.61
CA THR A 31 -23.26 -24.68 24.30
C THR A 31 -22.23 -23.71 23.70
N PRO A 32 -22.07 -23.66 22.36
CA PRO A 32 -21.20 -22.70 21.69
C PRO A 32 -21.50 -21.23 22.06
N ARG A 33 -22.78 -20.92 22.35
CA ARG A 33 -23.21 -19.59 22.82
C ARG A 33 -22.63 -19.25 24.19
N ALA A 34 -22.62 -20.20 25.13
CA ALA A 34 -22.03 -20.03 26.45
C ALA A 34 -20.50 -19.85 26.36
N VAL A 35 -19.82 -20.65 25.55
CA VAL A 35 -18.38 -20.48 25.27
C VAL A 35 -18.09 -19.09 24.70
N ARG A 36 -18.86 -18.64 23.71
CA ARG A 36 -18.66 -17.33 23.08
C ARG A 36 -18.82 -16.17 24.08
N LYS A 37 -19.75 -16.27 25.04
CA LYS A 37 -19.89 -15.27 26.12
C LYS A 37 -18.63 -15.20 26.99
N GLN A 38 -18.08 -16.36 27.37
CA GLN A 38 -16.84 -16.42 28.17
C GLN A 38 -15.62 -15.91 27.38
N LEU A 39 -15.48 -16.32 26.12
CA LEU A 39 -14.41 -15.85 25.24
C LEU A 39 -14.48 -14.34 25.01
N ASN A 40 -15.67 -13.77 24.83
CA ASN A 40 -15.84 -12.32 24.70
C ASN A 40 -15.43 -11.57 25.99
N SER A 41 -15.65 -12.15 27.17
CA SER A 41 -15.15 -11.58 28.43
C SER A 41 -13.64 -11.66 28.50
N LEU A 42 -13.06 -12.84 28.24
CA LEU A 42 -11.61 -13.05 28.29
C LEU A 42 -10.84 -12.23 27.24
N LEU A 43 -11.43 -11.97 26.08
CA LEU A 43 -10.89 -11.05 25.07
C LEU A 43 -10.96 -9.59 25.51
N ARG A 44 -12.01 -9.20 26.26
CA ARG A 44 -12.17 -7.83 26.78
C ARG A 44 -11.22 -7.55 27.94
N ASP A 45 -10.96 -8.57 28.75
CA ASP A 45 -10.05 -8.51 29.89
C ASP A 45 -8.57 -8.73 29.48
N ASP A 46 -8.26 -8.69 28.18
CA ASP A 46 -6.92 -8.92 27.60
C ASP A 46 -6.24 -10.23 28.04
N LYS A 47 -7.01 -11.26 28.44
CA LYS A 47 -6.45 -12.57 28.83
C LYS A 47 -6.23 -13.50 27.64
N LEU A 48 -7.01 -13.30 26.58
CA LEU A 48 -6.89 -14.01 25.31
C LEU A 48 -6.75 -13.03 24.15
N TYR A 49 -6.17 -13.49 23.05
CA TYR A 49 -6.33 -12.89 21.72
C TYR A 49 -6.83 -13.94 20.73
N LYS A 50 -7.36 -13.50 19.59
CA LYS A 50 -7.84 -14.40 18.54
C LYS A 50 -7.12 -14.17 17.22
N ILE A 51 -6.84 -15.25 16.50
CA ILE A 51 -6.31 -15.24 15.14
C ILE A 51 -7.28 -15.92 14.18
N GLY A 52 -7.30 -15.46 12.93
CA GLY A 52 -8.20 -15.94 11.90
C GLY A 52 -9.56 -15.24 11.87
N LYS A 53 -10.38 -15.59 10.87
CA LYS A 53 -11.73 -15.06 10.65
C LYS A 53 -12.72 -16.23 10.61
N PRO A 54 -13.98 -16.02 11.04
CA PRO A 54 -15.01 -17.05 10.92
C PRO A 54 -15.05 -17.66 9.52
N PRO A 55 -15.20 -19.00 9.40
CA PRO A 55 -15.50 -19.96 10.48
C PRO A 55 -14.26 -20.49 11.24
N LYS A 56 -13.04 -20.15 10.84
CA LYS A 56 -11.79 -20.67 11.43
C LYS A 56 -11.12 -19.61 12.31
N VAL A 57 -11.43 -19.64 13.60
CA VAL A 57 -10.88 -18.72 14.62
C VAL A 57 -10.23 -19.53 15.73
N PHE A 58 -8.99 -19.18 16.06
CA PHE A 58 -8.24 -19.74 17.18
C PHE A 58 -8.05 -18.69 18.27
N TYR A 59 -8.05 -19.13 19.52
CA TYR A 59 -7.85 -18.33 20.72
C TYR A 59 -6.56 -18.76 21.41
N LEU A 60 -5.74 -17.77 21.81
CA LEU A 60 -4.42 -17.95 22.42
C LEU A 60 -4.28 -17.04 23.64
N ILE A 61 -3.38 -17.37 24.56
CA ILE A 61 -3.16 -16.59 25.79
C ILE A 61 -2.30 -15.35 25.52
N THR A 62 -2.74 -14.20 26.03
CA THR A 62 -2.07 -12.90 25.85
C THR A 62 -0.71 -12.81 26.54
N SER A 63 -0.44 -13.56 27.62
CA SER A 63 0.87 -13.53 28.31
C SER A 63 2.06 -13.98 27.45
N ASN A 64 1.82 -14.54 26.26
CA ASN A 64 2.86 -14.82 25.26
C ASN A 64 3.17 -13.60 24.36
N ARG A 65 2.39 -12.51 24.44
CA ARG A 65 2.71 -11.22 23.83
C ARG A 65 3.66 -10.51 24.81
N LYS A 66 4.89 -10.20 24.37
CA LYS A 66 5.78 -9.30 25.10
C LYS A 66 4.96 -8.07 25.54
N GLN A 67 5.01 -7.73 26.83
CA GLN A 67 4.41 -6.53 27.39
C GLN A 67 4.78 -5.34 26.49
N THR A 68 3.77 -4.60 26.03
CA THR A 68 4.00 -3.31 25.39
C THR A 68 4.55 -2.38 26.45
N ASP A 69 5.85 -2.10 26.39
CA ASP A 69 6.47 -1.06 27.21
C ASP A 69 5.63 0.21 27.08
N THR A 70 5.13 0.72 28.20
CA THR A 70 4.47 2.02 28.25
C THR A 70 5.52 3.10 28.06
N VAL A 71 5.87 3.36 26.79
CA VAL A 71 6.84 4.40 26.45
C VAL A 71 6.14 5.75 26.44
N HIS A 72 6.55 6.63 27.34
CA HIS A 72 6.12 8.02 27.32
C HIS A 72 6.80 8.76 26.15
N ILE A 73 6.02 9.22 25.19
CA ILE A 73 6.44 10.01 24.02
C ILE A 73 5.67 11.32 24.05
N GLU A 74 6.32 12.43 23.68
CA GLU A 74 5.67 13.72 23.61
C GLU A 74 4.40 13.70 22.74
N PRO A 75 3.31 14.40 23.13
CA PRO A 75 2.05 14.35 22.40
C PRO A 75 2.13 14.74 20.92
N THR A 76 2.96 15.73 20.59
CA THR A 76 3.20 16.20 19.21
C THR A 76 3.84 15.10 18.36
N LEU A 77 4.89 14.47 18.87
CA LEU A 77 5.59 13.37 18.23
C LEU A 77 4.71 12.13 18.08
N LYS A 78 3.90 11.83 19.11
CA LYS A 78 2.90 10.76 19.06
C LYS A 78 1.89 11.00 17.94
N LYS A 79 1.33 12.21 17.83
CA LYS A 79 0.38 12.56 16.78
C LYS A 79 0.99 12.37 15.38
N LEU A 80 2.22 12.84 15.20
CA LEU A 80 2.95 12.71 13.94
C LEU A 80 3.16 11.23 13.56
N ILE A 81 3.50 10.36 14.51
CA ILE A 81 3.63 8.91 14.28
C ILE A 81 2.25 8.30 13.98
N ASP A 82 1.21 8.66 14.75
CA ASP A 82 -0.16 8.16 14.59
C ASP A 82 -0.71 8.43 13.18
N GLU A 83 -0.38 9.58 12.61
CA GLU A 83 -0.80 9.98 11.26
C GLU A 83 -0.01 9.28 10.14
N ASN A 84 1.29 9.08 10.32
CA ASN A 84 2.20 8.71 9.24
C ASN A 84 2.71 7.27 9.26
N PHE A 85 2.58 6.55 10.39
CA PHE A 85 3.11 5.20 10.52
C PHE A 85 2.03 4.14 10.33
N LEU A 86 2.35 3.14 9.52
CA LEU A 86 1.53 1.94 9.33
C LEU A 86 2.48 0.77 9.05
N ILE A 87 2.22 -0.35 9.70
CA ILE A 87 2.84 -1.62 9.36
C ILE A 87 1.77 -2.70 9.27
N ILE A 88 1.93 -3.58 8.29
CA ILE A 88 1.22 -4.85 8.25
C ILE A 88 2.22 -5.92 8.68
N THR A 89 1.91 -6.63 9.76
CA THR A 89 2.79 -7.61 10.38
C THR A 89 2.87 -8.88 9.51
N PRO A 90 3.87 -9.76 9.70
CA PRO A 90 3.93 -11.04 9.01
C PRO A 90 2.70 -11.94 9.24
N ALA A 91 1.96 -11.71 10.33
CA ALA A 91 0.70 -12.39 10.61
C ALA A 91 -0.50 -11.80 9.84
N GLY A 92 -0.29 -10.76 9.03
CA GLY A 92 -1.34 -10.03 8.32
C GLY A 92 -2.13 -9.08 9.21
N GLU A 93 -1.64 -8.77 10.42
CA GLU A 93 -2.27 -7.82 11.33
C GLU A 93 -1.88 -6.39 10.95
N ARG A 94 -2.83 -5.47 11.09
CA ARG A 94 -2.63 -4.07 10.75
C ARG A 94 -2.37 -3.28 12.01
N GLU A 95 -1.15 -2.78 12.17
CA GLU A 95 -0.75 -1.97 13.31
C GLU A 95 -0.49 -0.53 12.84
N LYS A 96 -1.32 0.40 13.31
CA LYS A 96 -1.25 1.83 12.97
C LYS A 96 -0.51 2.61 14.04
N GLY A 97 0.07 3.73 13.63
CA GLY A 97 0.55 4.75 14.54
C GLY A 97 1.59 4.25 15.52
N LEU A 98 1.51 4.75 16.76
CA LEU A 98 2.48 4.44 17.81
C LEU A 98 2.59 2.94 18.10
N GLN A 99 1.46 2.20 18.08
CA GLN A 99 1.49 0.76 18.30
C GLN A 99 2.29 0.03 17.21
N GLY A 100 2.05 0.37 15.95
CA GLY A 100 2.83 -0.17 14.83
C GLY A 100 4.30 0.23 14.89
N PHE A 101 4.58 1.45 15.31
CA PHE A 101 5.93 1.97 15.47
C PHE A 101 6.71 1.23 16.57
N ILE A 102 6.08 1.00 17.72
CA ILE A 102 6.67 0.23 18.83
C ILE A 102 6.94 -1.21 18.37
N TYR A 103 5.96 -1.84 17.70
CA TYR A 103 6.14 -3.18 17.14
C TYR A 103 7.35 -3.24 16.20
N TRP A 104 7.48 -2.27 15.30
CA TRP A 104 8.60 -2.19 14.37
C TRP A 104 9.94 -1.98 15.08
N CYS A 105 10.02 -1.04 16.03
CA CYS A 105 11.23 -0.81 16.84
C CYS A 105 11.66 -2.08 17.57
N ASN A 106 10.72 -2.75 18.23
CA ASN A 106 10.99 -3.98 18.98
C ASN A 106 11.47 -5.12 18.07
N LYS A 107 10.93 -5.22 16.86
CA LYS A 107 11.37 -6.21 15.86
C LYS A 107 12.81 -5.95 15.39
N GLN A 108 13.22 -4.69 15.34
CA GLN A 108 14.57 -4.27 14.92
C GLN A 108 15.55 -4.11 16.09
N ASN A 109 15.14 -4.42 17.32
CA ASN A 109 15.89 -4.16 18.56
C ASN A 109 16.36 -2.70 18.69
N LEU A 110 15.48 -1.75 18.36
CA LEU A 110 15.78 -0.31 18.36
C LEU A 110 15.16 0.41 19.58
N PRO A 111 15.86 1.41 20.16
CA PRO A 111 15.32 2.22 21.26
C PRO A 111 14.19 3.14 20.78
N ILE A 112 12.97 2.95 21.31
CA ILE A 112 11.73 3.59 20.83
C ILE A 112 11.82 5.13 20.83
N LYS A 113 12.21 5.76 21.96
CA LYS A 113 12.26 7.24 22.08
C LYS A 113 13.24 7.88 21.09
N LYS A 114 14.46 7.35 21.01
CA LYS A 114 15.50 7.86 20.09
C LYS A 114 15.04 7.68 18.64
N THR A 115 14.49 6.51 18.33
CA THR A 115 14.01 6.17 16.99
C THR A 115 12.83 7.04 16.55
N ALA A 116 11.94 7.40 17.49
CA ALA A 116 10.84 8.33 17.24
C ALA A 116 11.32 9.73 16.83
N LEU A 117 12.33 10.28 17.53
CA LEU A 117 12.94 11.56 17.17
C LEU A 117 13.64 11.51 15.80
N GLU A 118 14.30 10.39 15.49
CA GLU A 118 14.90 10.17 14.18
C GLU A 118 13.82 10.08 13.08
N TYR A 119 12.69 9.45 13.36
CA TYR A 119 11.56 9.35 12.42
C TYR A 119 10.98 10.72 12.08
N GLU A 120 10.78 11.57 13.10
CA GLU A 120 10.36 12.96 12.89
C GLU A 120 11.35 13.73 12.01
N LYS A 121 12.65 13.62 12.30
CA LYS A 121 13.70 14.26 11.49
C LYS A 121 13.66 13.79 10.04
N THR A 122 13.49 12.49 9.81
CA THR A 122 13.37 11.93 8.46
C THR A 122 12.12 12.46 7.76
N LEU A 123 10.96 12.52 8.42
CA LEU A 123 9.76 13.09 7.80
C LEU A 123 9.92 14.58 7.46
N LYS A 124 10.55 15.37 8.35
CA LYS A 124 10.88 16.78 8.09
C LYS A 124 11.85 16.96 6.93
N LYS A 125 12.81 16.03 6.74
CA LYS A 125 13.70 16.01 5.57
C LYS A 125 12.94 15.83 4.26
N TYR A 126 11.90 15.00 4.25
CA TYR A 126 11.13 14.70 3.03
C TYR A 126 9.95 15.65 2.76
N ALA A 127 9.44 16.34 3.79
CA ALA A 127 8.31 17.25 3.66
C ALA A 127 8.48 18.34 2.57
N PRO A 128 9.66 18.99 2.39
CA PRO A 128 9.85 20.02 1.37
C PRO A 128 9.67 19.54 -0.08
N TYR A 129 9.83 18.23 -0.33
CA TYR A 129 9.62 17.64 -1.65
C TYR A 129 8.14 17.50 -1.99
N LYS A 130 7.26 17.49 -0.98
CA LYS A 130 5.82 17.31 -1.13
C LYS A 130 5.11 18.66 -1.06
N LYS A 131 4.80 19.22 -2.23
CA LYS A 131 4.08 20.49 -2.39
C LYS A 131 2.65 20.22 -2.83
N ASP A 132 1.68 20.79 -2.11
CA ASP A 132 0.24 20.55 -2.36
C ASP A 132 -0.14 19.06 -2.38
N GLY A 133 0.55 18.24 -1.58
CA GLY A 133 0.33 16.80 -1.53
C GLY A 133 0.97 16.00 -2.69
N LEU A 134 1.73 16.64 -3.56
CA LEU A 134 2.40 16.02 -4.72
C LEU A 134 3.91 16.21 -4.65
N ILE A 135 4.64 15.23 -5.16
CA ILE A 135 6.10 15.28 -5.31
C ILE A 135 6.42 15.33 -6.81
N ASP A 136 7.26 16.30 -7.20
CA ASP A 136 7.70 16.44 -8.59
C ASP A 136 8.72 15.33 -8.94
N GLY A 137 8.33 14.46 -9.88
CA GLY A 137 9.18 13.37 -10.37
C GLY A 137 9.97 13.73 -11.64
N MET A 138 9.83 14.94 -12.18
CA MET A 138 10.51 15.33 -13.42
C MET A 138 12.02 15.35 -13.28
N TYR A 139 12.54 15.68 -12.09
CA TYR A 139 13.97 15.56 -11.82
C TYR A 139 14.47 14.15 -12.17
N LYS A 140 13.77 13.12 -11.67
CA LYS A 140 14.14 11.73 -11.92
C LYS A 140 14.07 11.35 -13.40
N ILE A 141 12.97 11.68 -14.07
CA ILE A 141 12.79 11.37 -15.50
C ILE A 141 13.90 11.98 -16.35
N LYS A 142 14.22 13.26 -16.14
CA LYS A 142 15.25 13.99 -16.89
C LYS A 142 16.67 13.44 -16.68
N HIS A 143 16.96 12.88 -15.51
CA HIS A 143 18.26 12.25 -15.24
C HIS A 143 18.31 10.78 -15.66
N THR A 144 17.15 10.16 -15.94
CA THR A 144 17.07 8.75 -16.31
C THR A 144 17.07 8.55 -17.84
N PHE A 145 16.47 9.47 -18.60
CA PHE A 145 16.31 9.34 -20.05
C PHE A 145 16.97 10.50 -20.78
N GLY A 146 17.67 10.20 -21.88
CA GLY A 146 18.17 11.23 -22.79
C GLY A 146 17.04 11.98 -23.51
N GLU A 147 15.96 11.27 -23.84
CA GLU A 147 14.75 11.86 -24.43
C GLU A 147 13.55 11.71 -23.49
N VAL A 148 12.90 12.85 -23.21
CA VAL A 148 11.77 12.92 -22.30
C VAL A 148 10.53 13.37 -23.08
N PHE A 149 9.54 12.48 -23.17
CA PHE A 149 8.30 12.71 -23.89
C PHE A 149 7.17 13.16 -22.96
N ILE A 150 7.23 12.81 -21.67
CA ILE A 150 6.24 13.25 -20.70
C ILE A 150 6.48 14.71 -20.27
N ASN A 151 5.43 15.53 -20.21
CA ASN A 151 5.56 16.96 -19.92
C ASN A 151 5.76 17.23 -18.41
N LYS A 152 5.02 16.51 -17.57
CA LYS A 152 5.10 16.57 -16.11
C LYS A 152 4.86 15.19 -15.53
N VAL A 153 5.51 14.85 -14.42
CA VAL A 153 5.20 13.64 -13.66
C VAL A 153 5.20 13.95 -12.18
N PHE A 154 4.22 13.40 -11.48
CA PHE A 154 4.05 13.55 -10.05
C PHE A 154 3.87 12.20 -9.39
N TYR A 155 4.19 12.12 -8.10
CA TYR A 155 3.74 11.04 -7.25
C TYR A 155 3.26 11.56 -5.89
N MET A 156 2.30 10.87 -5.28
CA MET A 156 1.61 11.37 -4.08
C MET A 156 2.39 11.13 -2.80
N ASP A 157 3.24 10.10 -2.77
CA ASP A 157 4.11 9.82 -1.64
C ASP A 157 5.35 9.05 -2.05
N PHE A 158 6.36 9.04 -1.19
CA PHE A 158 7.47 8.12 -1.36
C PHE A 158 7.02 6.69 -1.13
N TYR A 159 7.53 5.75 -1.90
CA TYR A 159 7.29 4.34 -1.68
C TYR A 159 7.98 3.86 -0.38
N SER A 160 9.22 4.30 -0.17
CA SER A 160 10.03 4.06 1.02
C SER A 160 10.85 5.29 1.40
N ILE A 161 11.20 5.39 2.67
CA ILE A 161 12.07 6.40 3.26
C ILE A 161 13.17 5.70 4.06
N GLU A 162 14.42 5.83 3.60
CA GLU A 162 15.68 5.38 4.24
C GLU A 162 15.50 4.27 5.30
N ARG A 163 15.89 4.54 6.55
CA ARG A 163 15.93 3.57 7.65
C ARG A 163 14.56 3.01 8.04
N PHE A 164 13.48 3.69 7.71
CA PHE A 164 12.13 3.34 8.19
C PHE A 164 11.35 2.49 7.18
N GLY A 165 11.91 2.25 5.99
CA GLY A 165 11.30 1.42 4.97
C GLY A 165 10.07 2.08 4.37
N LYS A 166 9.03 1.30 4.09
CA LYS A 166 7.84 1.77 3.35
C LYS A 166 7.06 2.82 4.15
N THR A 167 6.63 3.87 3.46
CA THR A 167 5.69 4.85 4.02
C THR A 167 4.33 4.21 4.25
N LYS A 168 3.42 4.91 4.94
CA LYS A 168 2.04 4.46 5.10
C LYS A 168 1.34 4.23 3.75
N LEU A 169 1.51 5.13 2.78
CA LEU A 169 0.94 4.94 1.45
C LEU A 169 1.63 3.79 0.69
N GLY A 170 2.95 3.65 0.83
CA GLY A 170 3.72 2.53 0.28
C GLY A 170 3.26 1.17 0.81
N GLN A 171 2.99 1.06 2.10
CA GLN A 171 2.43 -0.15 2.71
C GLN A 171 1.02 -0.44 2.21
N LEU A 172 0.14 0.57 2.17
CA LEU A 172 -1.21 0.39 1.63
C LEU A 172 -1.18 -0.09 0.19
N LEU A 173 -0.34 0.53 -0.65
CA LEU A 173 -0.18 0.14 -2.05
C LEU A 173 0.32 -1.29 -2.19
N LEU A 174 1.38 -1.68 -1.47
CA LEU A 174 1.93 -3.03 -1.49
C LEU A 174 0.83 -4.07 -1.20
N TYR A 175 0.14 -3.93 -0.08
CA TYR A 175 -0.82 -4.93 0.35
C TYR A 175 -2.12 -4.87 -0.45
N ALA A 176 -2.55 -3.69 -0.92
CA ALA A 176 -3.66 -3.58 -1.87
C ALA A 176 -3.38 -4.37 -3.16
N LYS A 177 -2.13 -4.37 -3.64
CA LYS A 177 -1.71 -5.13 -4.83
C LYS A 177 -1.55 -6.62 -4.58
N GLN A 178 -0.93 -7.02 -3.47
CA GLN A 178 -0.65 -8.43 -3.18
C GLN A 178 -1.87 -9.20 -2.68
N SER A 179 -2.61 -8.62 -1.72
CA SER A 179 -3.69 -9.35 -1.04
C SER A 179 -5.00 -9.37 -1.83
N GLN A 180 -5.12 -8.58 -2.91
CA GLN A 180 -6.36 -8.39 -3.67
C GLN A 180 -7.55 -7.97 -2.78
N ASN A 181 -7.27 -7.39 -1.61
CA ASN A 181 -8.26 -7.05 -0.61
C ASN A 181 -8.97 -5.74 -1.00
N ARG A 182 -10.22 -5.86 -1.47
CA ARG A 182 -11.07 -4.73 -1.87
C ARG A 182 -11.22 -3.63 -0.82
N VAL A 183 -11.16 -3.97 0.48
CA VAL A 183 -11.24 -2.98 1.57
C VAL A 183 -9.99 -2.10 1.60
N LEU A 184 -8.80 -2.70 1.46
CA LEU A 184 -7.54 -1.95 1.41
C LEU A 184 -7.44 -1.12 0.13
N ILE A 185 -7.91 -1.67 -0.99
CA ILE A 185 -7.98 -0.96 -2.27
C ILE A 185 -8.88 0.26 -2.14
N LYS A 186 -10.09 0.11 -1.56
CA LYS A 186 -11.00 1.24 -1.35
C LYS A 186 -10.38 2.31 -0.44
N GLU A 187 -9.78 1.93 0.68
CA GLU A 187 -9.12 2.89 1.58
C GLU A 187 -7.99 3.65 0.88
N LEU A 188 -7.19 2.95 0.06
CA LEU A 188 -6.17 3.57 -0.76
C LEU A 188 -6.77 4.59 -1.72
N ILE A 189 -7.84 4.23 -2.42
CA ILE A 189 -8.52 5.09 -3.41
C ILE A 189 -9.12 6.33 -2.73
N ASP A 190 -9.83 6.14 -1.61
CA ASP A 190 -10.41 7.23 -0.83
C ASP A 190 -9.33 8.22 -0.36
N GLN A 191 -8.15 7.73 0.01
CA GLN A 191 -7.03 8.56 0.45
C GLN A 191 -6.42 9.40 -0.70
N ILE A 192 -6.39 8.87 -1.93
CA ILE A 192 -5.73 9.54 -3.07
C ILE A 192 -6.69 10.38 -3.92
N LYS A 193 -7.99 10.12 -3.82
CA LYS A 193 -9.01 10.76 -4.67
C LYS A 193 -8.92 12.29 -4.65
N PRO A 194 -8.82 12.97 -3.49
CA PRO A 194 -8.74 14.44 -3.47
C PRO A 194 -7.56 15.00 -4.29
N GLN A 195 -6.40 14.35 -4.23
CA GLN A 195 -5.20 14.77 -4.95
C GLN A 195 -5.34 14.55 -6.46
N VAL A 196 -6.02 13.47 -6.88
CA VAL A 196 -6.32 13.22 -8.31
C VAL A 196 -7.18 14.36 -8.86
N PHE A 197 -8.28 14.71 -8.17
CA PHE A 197 -9.18 15.78 -8.59
C PHE A 197 -8.48 17.15 -8.60
N SER A 198 -7.72 17.48 -7.56
CA SER A 198 -6.95 18.73 -7.50
C SER A 198 -5.94 18.85 -8.65
N LEU A 199 -5.25 17.76 -9.00
CA LEU A 199 -4.33 17.72 -10.14
C LEU A 199 -5.08 17.91 -11.46
N MET A 200 -6.24 17.27 -11.61
CA MET A 200 -7.08 17.40 -12.80
C MET A 200 -7.49 18.85 -13.09
N GLU A 201 -7.95 19.55 -12.06
CA GLU A 201 -8.33 20.95 -12.14
C GLU A 201 -7.12 21.84 -12.44
N ARG A 202 -6.01 21.64 -11.70
CA ARG A 202 -4.78 22.43 -11.83
C ARG A 202 -4.22 22.41 -13.25
N PHE A 203 -4.26 21.27 -13.92
CA PHE A 203 -3.69 21.10 -15.26
C PHE A 203 -4.72 21.06 -16.39
N LYS A 204 -6.01 21.24 -16.09
CA LYS A 204 -7.10 21.21 -17.06
C LYS A 204 -7.06 19.92 -17.90
N ILE A 205 -7.05 18.79 -17.20
CA ILE A 205 -7.03 17.46 -17.81
C ILE A 205 -8.36 17.23 -18.54
N ASP A 206 -8.29 16.76 -19.79
CA ASP A 206 -9.47 16.47 -20.62
C ASP A 206 -9.61 14.99 -21.01
N ALA A 207 -8.60 14.15 -20.70
CA ALA A 207 -8.70 12.70 -20.76
C ALA A 207 -7.77 12.00 -19.75
N VAL A 208 -8.12 10.76 -19.39
CA VAL A 208 -7.33 9.94 -18.45
C VAL A 208 -6.94 8.60 -19.07
N GLY A 209 -5.73 8.13 -18.83
CA GLY A 209 -5.27 6.79 -19.20
C GLY A 209 -4.78 6.03 -17.98
N TYR A 210 -5.35 4.85 -17.71
CA TYR A 210 -4.88 3.97 -16.65
C TYR A 210 -3.83 3.02 -17.20
N VAL A 211 -2.62 3.01 -16.63
CA VAL A 211 -1.53 2.16 -17.12
C VAL A 211 -1.93 0.69 -16.92
N PRO A 212 -1.91 -0.14 -17.98
CA PRO A 212 -2.42 -1.50 -17.90
C PRO A 212 -1.52 -2.37 -17.00
N PRO A 213 -2.11 -3.27 -16.19
CA PRO A 213 -1.35 -4.10 -15.28
C PRO A 213 -0.47 -5.08 -16.05
N THR A 214 0.68 -5.40 -15.47
CA THR A 214 1.66 -6.29 -16.12
C THR A 214 1.48 -7.76 -15.74
N VAL A 215 0.87 -8.05 -14.59
CA VAL A 215 0.71 -9.42 -14.06
C VAL A 215 -0.77 -9.75 -13.96
N LYS A 216 -1.16 -10.95 -14.41
CA LYS A 216 -2.53 -11.45 -14.30
C LYS A 216 -2.88 -11.69 -12.82
N ARG A 217 -3.99 -11.10 -12.38
CA ARG A 217 -4.59 -11.18 -11.04
C ARG A 217 -6.11 -11.10 -11.21
N GLU A 218 -6.87 -11.68 -10.29
CA GLU A 218 -8.34 -11.65 -10.33
C GLU A 218 -8.86 -10.22 -10.10
N VAL A 219 -8.30 -9.54 -9.09
CA VAL A 219 -8.57 -8.13 -8.79
C VAL A 219 -7.36 -7.30 -9.20
N GLN A 220 -7.55 -6.40 -10.18
CA GLN A 220 -6.52 -5.50 -10.66
C GLN A 220 -6.69 -4.12 -10.04
N LEU A 221 -5.66 -3.64 -9.32
CA LEU A 221 -5.69 -2.32 -8.68
C LEU A 221 -6.09 -1.20 -9.65
N MET A 222 -5.56 -1.20 -10.87
CA MET A 222 -5.85 -0.15 -11.86
C MET A 222 -7.31 -0.16 -12.33
N ARG A 223 -7.94 -1.33 -12.42
CA ARG A 223 -9.37 -1.43 -12.76
C ARG A 223 -10.25 -0.94 -11.61
N GLU A 224 -9.88 -1.27 -10.39
CA GLU A 224 -10.59 -0.77 -9.20
C GLU A 224 -10.41 0.75 -9.05
N LEU A 225 -9.22 1.28 -9.35
CA LEU A 225 -8.97 2.72 -9.42
C LEU A 225 -9.86 3.41 -10.43
N GLU A 226 -9.92 2.89 -11.66
CA GLU A 226 -10.80 3.39 -12.71
C GLU A 226 -12.27 3.42 -12.26
N GLN A 227 -12.77 2.29 -11.75
CA GLN A 227 -14.16 2.14 -11.34
C GLN A 227 -14.54 3.02 -10.14
N GLN A 228 -13.67 3.17 -9.14
CA GLN A 228 -14.01 3.86 -7.89
C GLN A 228 -13.65 5.36 -7.92
N LEU A 229 -12.63 5.76 -8.68
CA LEU A 229 -12.41 7.18 -8.95
C LEU A 229 -13.56 7.74 -9.79
N ASN A 230 -14.06 6.94 -10.76
CA ASN A 230 -15.19 7.26 -11.63
C ASN A 230 -15.11 8.70 -12.17
N LEU A 231 -13.97 9.00 -12.80
CA LEU A 231 -13.68 10.35 -13.29
C LEU A 231 -14.62 10.69 -14.46
N PRO A 232 -15.20 11.91 -14.50
CA PRO A 232 -16.11 12.33 -15.57
C PRO A 232 -15.36 12.75 -16.84
N LEU A 233 -14.32 12.00 -17.21
CA LEU A 233 -13.47 12.26 -18.36
C LEU A 233 -13.42 11.03 -19.28
N PRO A 234 -13.23 11.23 -20.60
CA PRO A 234 -12.97 10.14 -21.51
C PRO A 234 -11.69 9.39 -21.11
N ILE A 235 -11.74 8.07 -21.25
CA ILE A 235 -10.63 7.18 -20.94
C ILE A 235 -9.90 6.82 -22.24
N ILE A 236 -8.59 7.06 -22.26
CA ILE A 236 -7.73 6.65 -23.37
C ILE A 236 -7.49 5.16 -23.29
N ASN A 237 -7.71 4.47 -24.40
CA ASN A 237 -7.56 3.03 -24.47
C ASN A 237 -6.09 2.60 -24.54
N LEU A 238 -5.52 2.26 -23.39
CA LEU A 238 -4.17 1.70 -23.27
C LEU A 238 -4.25 0.17 -23.17
N VAL A 239 -3.76 -0.51 -24.21
CA VAL A 239 -3.86 -1.97 -24.33
C VAL A 239 -2.50 -2.61 -24.10
N LYS A 240 -2.44 -3.61 -23.22
CA LYS A 240 -1.24 -4.46 -23.10
C LYS A 240 -1.36 -5.67 -24.01
N VAL A 241 -0.46 -5.77 -24.99
CA VAL A 241 -0.37 -6.88 -25.94
C VAL A 241 0.17 -8.12 -25.24
N LYS A 242 -0.44 -9.28 -25.53
CA LYS A 242 0.03 -10.56 -25.01
C LYS A 242 1.17 -11.08 -25.88
N THR A 243 2.35 -11.23 -25.29
CA THR A 243 3.47 -12.00 -25.85
C THR A 243 3.33 -13.47 -25.46
N PRO A 244 3.98 -14.42 -26.17
CA PRO A 244 3.94 -15.86 -25.83
C PRO A 244 4.37 -16.13 -24.38
N VAL A 245 5.34 -15.36 -23.87
CA VAL A 245 5.77 -15.38 -22.47
C VAL A 245 5.51 -14.00 -21.85
N ALA A 246 4.74 -13.96 -20.77
CA ALA A 246 4.48 -12.73 -20.04
C ALA A 246 5.66 -12.40 -19.11
N VAL A 247 6.45 -11.39 -19.46
CA VAL A 247 7.59 -10.94 -18.64
C VAL A 247 7.17 -9.73 -17.80
N PRO A 248 7.20 -9.82 -16.46
CA PRO A 248 6.92 -8.68 -15.61
C PRO A 248 8.02 -7.62 -15.69
N GLN A 249 7.68 -6.39 -16.08
CA GLN A 249 8.64 -5.30 -16.21
C GLN A 249 9.45 -5.03 -14.92
N LYS A 250 8.87 -5.35 -13.75
CA LYS A 250 9.53 -5.17 -12.44
C LYS A 250 10.64 -6.18 -12.17
N THR A 251 10.67 -7.32 -12.87
CA THR A 251 11.77 -8.30 -12.77
C THR A 251 12.97 -7.96 -13.64
N LEU A 252 12.85 -6.94 -14.51
CA LEU A 252 13.94 -6.48 -15.38
C LEU A 252 14.83 -5.52 -14.59
N ASN A 253 16.13 -5.78 -14.53
CA ASN A 253 17.06 -4.95 -13.76
C ASN A 253 17.62 -3.77 -14.58
N LYS A 254 17.77 -3.92 -15.90
CA LYS A 254 18.31 -2.88 -16.78
C LYS A 254 17.22 -1.93 -17.28
N LEU A 255 17.58 -0.64 -17.41
CA LEU A 255 16.68 0.37 -17.95
C LEU A 255 16.28 0.07 -19.40
N SER A 256 17.26 -0.33 -20.23
CA SER A 256 17.06 -0.70 -21.63
C SER A 256 15.96 -1.74 -21.78
N ASP A 257 16.02 -2.81 -20.99
CA ASP A 257 15.09 -3.93 -21.08
C ASP A 257 13.69 -3.48 -20.65
N ARG A 258 13.58 -2.57 -19.67
CA ARG A 258 12.30 -1.98 -19.24
C ARG A 258 11.69 -1.08 -20.30
N VAL A 259 12.51 -0.32 -21.01
CA VAL A 259 12.10 0.53 -22.14
C VAL A 259 11.61 -0.35 -23.29
N GLU A 260 12.40 -1.36 -23.68
CA GLU A 260 12.03 -2.32 -24.71
C GLU A 260 10.72 -3.05 -24.38
N ASN A 261 10.56 -3.50 -23.13
CA ASN A 261 9.33 -4.16 -22.69
C ASN A 261 8.11 -3.23 -22.81
N ALA A 262 8.20 -1.98 -22.34
CA ALA A 262 7.09 -1.03 -22.44
C ALA A 262 6.79 -0.68 -23.90
N LYS A 263 7.83 -0.48 -24.71
CA LYS A 263 7.73 -0.23 -26.15
C LYS A 263 7.05 -1.38 -26.89
N SER A 264 7.36 -2.62 -26.57
CA SER A 264 6.83 -3.79 -27.29
C SER A 264 5.47 -4.26 -26.78
N THR A 265 5.10 -3.95 -25.54
CA THR A 265 3.91 -4.55 -24.91
C THR A 265 2.75 -3.60 -24.67
N ILE A 266 2.91 -2.28 -24.73
CA ILE A 266 1.80 -1.33 -24.47
C ILE A 266 1.45 -0.55 -25.72
N ILE A 267 0.20 -0.61 -26.17
CA ILE A 267 -0.31 0.11 -27.34
C ILE A 267 -1.28 1.20 -26.88
N VAL A 268 -1.15 2.38 -27.48
CA VAL A 268 -2.16 3.43 -27.44
C VAL A 268 -3.12 3.15 -28.60
N ASN A 269 -4.36 2.76 -28.29
CA ASN A 269 -5.38 2.38 -29.25
C ASN A 269 -6.54 3.38 -29.22
N ASP A 270 -6.22 4.65 -29.50
CA ASP A 270 -7.18 5.74 -29.49
C ASP A 270 -7.01 6.60 -30.75
N THR A 271 -8.12 7.14 -31.25
CA THR A 271 -8.16 8.00 -32.43
C THR A 271 -8.62 9.42 -32.10
N LYS A 272 -9.18 9.63 -30.90
CA LYS A 272 -9.61 10.96 -30.47
C LYS A 272 -8.40 11.80 -30.10
N LYS A 273 -8.54 13.11 -30.33
CA LYS A 273 -7.53 14.10 -29.97
C LYS A 273 -7.92 14.81 -28.69
N TYR A 274 -6.95 14.96 -27.81
CA TYR A 274 -7.07 15.59 -26.51
C TYR A 274 -6.01 16.68 -26.38
N LYS A 275 -6.24 17.66 -25.51
CA LYS A 275 -5.25 18.69 -25.22
C LYS A 275 -4.30 18.22 -24.12
N THR A 276 -4.84 17.69 -23.02
CA THR A 276 -4.06 17.32 -21.83
C THR A 276 -4.51 15.99 -21.24
N VAL A 277 -3.64 14.99 -21.37
CA VAL A 277 -3.88 13.64 -20.87
C VAL A 277 -3.21 13.42 -19.52
N LEU A 278 -3.95 12.83 -18.58
CA LEU A 278 -3.42 12.31 -17.33
C LEU A 278 -3.20 10.79 -17.42
N LEU A 279 -1.96 10.33 -17.27
CA LEU A 279 -1.62 8.92 -17.11
C LEU A 279 -1.52 8.57 -15.63
N ILE A 280 -2.26 7.55 -15.18
CA ILE A 280 -2.25 7.07 -13.80
C ILE A 280 -1.55 5.71 -13.72
N ASP A 281 -0.54 5.59 -12.87
CA ASP A 281 0.22 4.37 -12.61
C ASP A 281 0.29 4.05 -11.10
N ASP A 282 0.65 2.80 -10.76
CA ASP A 282 0.78 2.40 -9.36
C ASP A 282 2.02 3.00 -8.71
N ALA A 283 3.17 2.94 -9.39
CA ALA A 283 4.42 3.33 -8.79
C ALA A 283 5.46 3.80 -9.81
N LEU A 284 6.10 4.93 -9.52
CA LEU A 284 7.17 5.51 -10.32
C LEU A 284 8.54 4.97 -9.89
N GLY A 285 8.94 3.86 -10.52
CA GLY A 285 10.32 3.36 -10.52
C GLY A 285 11.20 4.20 -11.43
N SER A 286 11.73 3.63 -12.51
CA SER A 286 12.51 4.38 -13.51
C SER A 286 11.67 5.37 -14.33
N GLY A 287 10.36 5.18 -14.42
CA GLY A 287 9.47 5.98 -15.26
C GLY A 287 9.44 5.59 -16.74
N ALA A 288 10.07 4.46 -17.10
CA ALA A 288 10.11 3.98 -18.49
C ALA A 288 8.71 3.81 -19.08
N THR A 289 7.80 3.20 -18.34
CA THR A 289 6.42 2.96 -18.78
C THR A 289 5.68 4.23 -19.14
N LEU A 290 5.72 5.24 -18.27
CA LEU A 290 5.06 6.52 -18.51
C LEU A 290 5.71 7.30 -19.67
N ASN A 291 7.04 7.29 -19.77
CA ASN A 291 7.73 7.98 -20.85
C ASN A 291 7.45 7.34 -22.23
N GLU A 292 7.43 6.01 -22.30
CA GLU A 292 7.09 5.27 -23.53
C GLU A 292 5.64 5.47 -23.95
N ILE A 293 4.69 5.45 -23.01
CA ILE A 293 3.29 5.76 -23.33
C ILE A 293 3.17 7.20 -23.82
N ALA A 294 3.84 8.16 -23.16
CA ALA A 294 3.84 9.56 -23.58
C ALA A 294 4.43 9.74 -24.99
N GLN A 295 5.52 9.02 -25.32
CA GLN A 295 6.09 9.02 -26.66
C GLN A 295 5.06 8.59 -27.70
N LYS A 296 4.35 7.48 -27.45
CA LYS A 296 3.33 6.96 -28.37
C LYS A 296 2.16 7.91 -28.54
N ILE A 297 1.64 8.48 -27.45
CA ILE A 297 0.56 9.48 -27.48
C ILE A 297 0.96 10.68 -28.35
N LYS A 298 2.19 11.19 -28.19
CA LYS A 298 2.69 12.33 -28.97
C LYS A 298 2.92 11.99 -30.44
N ASN A 299 3.55 10.85 -30.72
CA ASN A 299 3.82 10.41 -32.10
C ASN A 299 2.52 10.17 -32.89
N GLN A 300 1.50 9.63 -32.23
CA GLN A 300 0.17 9.43 -32.82
C GLN A 300 -0.70 10.70 -32.83
N LYS A 301 -0.21 11.81 -32.26
CA LYS A 301 -0.94 13.08 -32.12
C LYS A 301 -2.29 12.92 -31.40
N VAL A 302 -2.35 11.99 -30.45
CA VAL A 302 -3.51 11.77 -29.57
C VAL A 302 -3.60 12.89 -28.55
N ALA A 303 -2.47 13.44 -28.07
CA ALA A 303 -2.48 14.62 -27.23
C ALA A 303 -1.23 15.51 -27.33
N ASP A 304 -1.42 16.79 -27.05
CA ASP A 304 -0.35 17.79 -27.02
C ASP A 304 0.47 17.69 -25.72
N THR A 305 -0.23 17.56 -24.59
CA THR A 305 0.36 17.51 -23.26
C THR A 305 0.05 16.19 -22.57
N VAL A 306 1.09 15.54 -22.03
CA VAL A 306 0.96 14.30 -21.23
C VAL A 306 1.51 14.53 -19.83
N ILE A 307 0.68 14.28 -18.83
CA ILE A 307 1.01 14.40 -17.41
C ILE A 307 0.90 13.02 -16.77
N GLY A 308 1.91 12.63 -16.00
CA GLY A 308 1.93 11.37 -15.26
C GLY A 308 1.63 11.57 -13.79
N LEU A 309 0.90 10.63 -13.20
CA LEU A 309 0.65 10.54 -11.78
C LEU A 309 0.85 9.10 -11.32
N ALA A 310 1.71 8.91 -10.33
CA ALA A 310 1.83 7.63 -9.64
C ALA A 310 1.36 7.75 -8.19
N ILE A 311 0.85 6.67 -7.62
CA ILE A 311 0.47 6.65 -6.19
C ILE A 311 1.73 6.81 -5.34
N THR A 312 2.79 6.07 -5.65
CA THR A 312 4.09 6.21 -4.97
C THR A 312 5.25 6.37 -5.94
N GLY A 313 6.37 6.91 -5.49
CA GLY A 313 7.61 7.00 -6.26
C GLY A 313 8.84 6.76 -5.40
N SER A 314 9.97 6.39 -6.00
CA SER A 314 11.24 6.27 -5.26
C SER A 314 12.06 7.56 -5.32
N PHE A 315 12.68 7.92 -4.18
CA PHE A 315 13.53 9.10 -4.00
C PHE A 315 14.94 8.89 -4.56
N SER A 316 15.54 7.73 -4.29
CA SER A 316 16.87 7.35 -4.78
C SER A 316 16.79 6.85 -6.23
N GLY A 317 17.79 7.23 -7.03
CA GLY A 317 18.00 6.65 -8.36
C GLY A 317 18.09 5.13 -8.21
N PHE A 318 17.14 4.41 -8.81
CA PHE A 318 17.09 2.95 -8.83
C PHE A 318 16.80 2.21 -7.50
N GLU A 319 15.88 2.71 -6.67
CA GLU A 319 15.07 1.76 -5.89
C GLU A 319 14.12 1.04 -6.84
N VAL A 320 14.50 -0.17 -7.25
CA VAL A 320 13.57 -1.08 -7.92
C VAL A 320 12.47 -1.38 -6.93
N ILE A 321 11.26 -0.91 -7.22
CA ILE A 321 10.04 -1.36 -6.56
C ILE A 321 9.80 -2.80 -7.05
N SER A 322 10.58 -3.75 -6.53
CA SER A 322 10.60 -5.18 -6.85
C SER A 322 9.60 -5.91 -5.96
N GLU A 323 8.32 -5.69 -6.22
CA GLU A 323 7.28 -6.50 -5.59
C GLU A 323 6.41 -7.09 -6.69
N VAL A 324 6.62 -8.40 -6.91
CA VAL A 324 5.80 -9.28 -7.73
C VAL A 324 4.51 -9.60 -6.98
#